data_AF-A0A9D8LJJ7-F1
#
_entry.id   AF-A0A9D8LJJ7-F1
#
_cell.length_a   1.000
_cell.length_b   1.000
_cell.length_c   1.000
_cell.angle_alpha   90.00
_cell.angle_beta   90.00
_cell.angle_gamma   90.00
#
_symmetry.space_group_name_H-M   'P 1'
#
loop_
_entity.id
_entity.type
_entity.pdbx_description
1 polymer ?
#
loop_
_entity_poly.entity_id
_entity_poly.type
_entity_poly.pdbx_seq_one_letter_code
_entity_poly.pdbx_strand_id
1 'polypeptide(L)'
;MSRILTVAAAQLGPIHREESRASAVARMIELMRQAKANGCDLVVFPEAALTAFFPHWWMEDEAEIDSYFESAMPSNETAPLFAEAAKLGIGFHLGYPELAFEDGRKRRFNTAILADKSGAIVGKYRK
;
A
#
# COMPACT_ATOMS: atom_id res chain seq x y z
N MET A 1 7.21 -31.97 4.24
CA MET A 1 6.22 -31.09 3.60
C MET A 1 6.94 -30.13 2.67
N SER A 2 6.44 -29.92 1.46
CA SER A 2 6.98 -28.96 0.50
C SER A 2 6.64 -27.52 0.94
N ARG A 3 7.60 -26.60 0.84
CA ARG A 3 7.48 -25.19 1.27
C ARG A 3 7.07 -24.30 0.10
N ILE A 4 5.89 -24.57 -0.48
CA ILE A 4 5.39 -23.86 -1.66
C ILE A 4 4.64 -22.59 -1.24
N LEU A 5 4.85 -21.50 -1.97
CA LEU A 5 4.14 -20.22 -1.82
C LEU A 5 3.67 -19.76 -3.21
N THR A 6 2.39 -19.49 -3.36
CA THR A 6 1.84 -18.93 -4.61
C THR A 6 1.72 -17.41 -4.49
N VAL A 7 2.30 -16.66 -5.43
CA VAL A 7 2.38 -15.20 -5.38
C VAL A 7 1.69 -14.56 -6.57
N ALA A 8 0.87 -13.54 -6.32
CA ALA A 8 0.24 -12.71 -7.34
C ALA A 8 0.97 -11.36 -7.46
N ALA A 9 1.19 -10.90 -8.70
CA ALA A 9 1.54 -9.51 -8.98
C ALA A 9 0.27 -8.74 -9.36
N ALA A 10 -0.14 -7.79 -8.53
CA ALA A 10 -1.37 -7.03 -8.70
C ALA A 10 -1.05 -5.66 -9.33
N GLN A 11 -0.89 -5.65 -10.65
CA GLN A 11 -0.69 -4.41 -11.39
C GLN A 11 -1.91 -3.48 -11.26
N LEU A 12 -1.66 -2.20 -11.00
CA LEU A 12 -2.67 -1.16 -11.01
C LEU A 12 -2.61 -0.37 -12.32
N GLY A 13 -3.77 -0.02 -12.86
CA GLY A 13 -3.88 1.06 -13.85
C GLY A 13 -3.59 2.44 -13.22
N PRO A 14 -3.65 3.52 -14.01
CA PRO A 14 -3.41 4.87 -13.53
C PRO A 14 -4.25 5.23 -12.28
N ILE A 15 -3.66 6.05 -11.41
CA ILE A 15 -4.39 6.77 -10.36
C ILE A 15 -4.30 8.24 -10.73
N HIS A 16 -5.44 8.87 -10.97
CA HIS A 16 -5.48 10.29 -11.38
C HIS A 16 -5.29 11.21 -10.18
N ARG A 17 -4.84 12.46 -10.42
CA ARG A 17 -4.56 13.43 -9.35
C ARG A 17 -5.75 13.69 -8.42
N GLU A 18 -6.95 13.68 -9.00
CA GLU A 18 -8.22 13.93 -8.29
C GLU A 18 -8.84 12.64 -7.70
N GLU A 19 -8.25 11.48 -7.97
CA GLU A 19 -8.74 10.20 -7.46
C GLU A 19 -8.38 10.06 -5.97
N SER A 20 -9.35 9.62 -5.17
CA SER A 20 -9.15 9.42 -3.74
C SER A 20 -8.37 8.15 -3.43
N ARG A 21 -7.72 8.12 -2.26
CA ARG A 21 -7.08 6.91 -1.72
C ARG A 21 -8.06 5.76 -1.58
N ALA A 22 -9.27 6.02 -1.08
CA ALA A 22 -10.35 5.03 -1.03
C ALA A 22 -10.63 4.34 -2.37
N SER A 23 -10.58 5.08 -3.49
CA SER A 23 -10.75 4.50 -4.83
C SER A 23 -9.62 3.52 -5.18
N ALA A 24 -8.36 3.91 -4.93
CA ALA A 24 -7.21 3.03 -5.12
C ALA A 24 -7.29 1.78 -4.22
N VAL A 25 -7.67 1.95 -2.95
CA VAL A 25 -7.86 0.86 -1.98
C VAL A 25 -8.97 -0.09 -2.42
N ALA A 26 -10.10 0.40 -2.91
CA ALA A 26 -11.17 -0.44 -3.44
C ALA A 26 -10.71 -1.31 -4.62
N ARG A 27 -9.91 -0.74 -5.54
CA ARG A 27 -9.30 -1.46 -6.66
C ARG A 27 -8.31 -2.52 -6.19
N MET A 28 -7.49 -2.22 -5.19
CA MET A 28 -6.56 -3.18 -4.59
C MET A 28 -7.28 -4.34 -3.88
N ILE A 29 -8.37 -4.05 -3.17
CA ILE A 29 -9.22 -5.08 -2.53
C ILE A 29 -9.78 -6.04 -3.57
N GLU A 30 -10.24 -5.54 -4.72
CA GLU A 30 -10.75 -6.38 -5.80
C GLU A 30 -9.65 -7.30 -6.37
N LEU A 31 -8.45 -6.75 -6.63
CA LEU A 31 -7.31 -7.56 -7.07
C LEU A 31 -6.87 -8.59 -6.03
N MET A 32 -6.94 -8.25 -4.74
CA MET A 32 -6.65 -9.19 -3.65
C MET A 32 -7.66 -10.34 -3.59
N ARG A 33 -8.95 -10.07 -3.79
CA ARG A 33 -9.99 -11.09 -3.89
C ARG A 33 -9.75 -12.02 -5.08
N GLN A 34 -9.38 -11.46 -6.23
CA GLN A 34 -9.02 -12.24 -7.42
C GLN A 34 -7.79 -13.11 -7.16
N ALA A 35 -6.74 -12.56 -6.53
CA ALA A 35 -5.54 -13.32 -6.15
C ALA A 35 -5.91 -14.50 -5.23
N LYS A 36 -6.74 -14.26 -4.22
CA LYS A 36 -7.20 -15.30 -3.30
C LYS A 36 -8.03 -16.38 -4.02
N ALA A 37 -8.95 -15.98 -4.91
CA ALA A 37 -9.75 -16.90 -5.70
C ALA A 37 -8.90 -17.82 -6.59
N ASN A 38 -7.71 -17.34 -7.01
CA ASN A 38 -6.72 -18.12 -7.75
C ASN A 38 -5.72 -18.88 -6.84
N GLY A 39 -6.00 -18.99 -5.55
CA GLY A 39 -5.19 -19.77 -4.61
C GLY A 39 -3.86 -19.12 -4.21
N CYS A 40 -3.72 -17.80 -4.36
CA CYS A 40 -2.50 -17.10 -3.95
C CYS A 40 -2.42 -16.93 -2.42
N ASP A 41 -1.18 -16.95 -1.92
CA ASP A 41 -0.82 -16.75 -0.51
C ASP A 41 -0.34 -15.33 -0.21
N LEU A 42 0.18 -14.64 -1.23
CA LEU A 42 0.74 -13.30 -1.17
C LEU A 42 0.32 -12.52 -2.43
N VAL A 43 -0.11 -11.27 -2.27
CA VAL A 43 -0.32 -10.34 -3.37
C VAL A 43 0.64 -9.14 -3.27
N VAL A 44 1.27 -8.78 -4.38
CA VAL A 44 2.25 -7.68 -4.44
C VAL A 44 1.67 -6.50 -5.22
N PHE A 45 1.46 -5.37 -4.53
CA PHE A 45 1.07 -4.11 -5.14
C PHE A 45 2.28 -3.23 -5.53
N PRO A 46 2.09 -2.26 -6.45
CA PRO A 46 3.16 -1.39 -6.94
C PRO A 46 3.77 -0.45 -5.89
N GLU A 47 4.82 0.26 -6.32
CA GLU A 47 5.37 1.45 -5.62
C GLU A 47 4.33 2.57 -5.60
N ALA A 48 4.28 3.35 -4.49
CA ALA A 48 3.39 4.51 -4.32
C ALA A 48 1.92 4.28 -4.76
N ALA A 49 1.35 3.14 -4.39
CA ALA A 49 0.10 2.61 -4.93
C ALA A 49 -1.19 3.26 -4.41
N LEU A 50 -1.10 4.28 -3.54
CA LEU A 50 -2.26 4.91 -2.89
C LEU A 50 -2.69 6.22 -3.55
N THR A 51 -1.84 6.83 -4.36
CA THR A 51 -2.07 8.16 -4.94
C THR A 51 -1.60 8.20 -6.39
N ALA A 52 -1.90 9.29 -7.09
CA ALA A 52 -1.18 9.61 -8.31
C ALA A 52 0.34 9.67 -8.04
N PHE A 53 1.14 9.41 -9.08
CA PHE A 53 2.59 9.45 -9.00
C PHE A 53 3.10 10.90 -8.95
N PHE A 54 2.86 11.61 -7.85
CA PHE A 54 3.15 13.04 -7.71
C PHE A 54 4.60 13.53 -7.93
N PRO A 55 5.68 12.70 -7.86
CA PRO A 55 7.05 13.21 -8.05
C PRO A 55 7.36 13.85 -9.40
N HIS A 56 6.49 13.74 -10.41
CA HIS A 56 6.66 14.40 -11.70
C HIS A 56 6.09 15.84 -11.75
N TRP A 57 5.39 16.28 -10.70
CA TRP A 57 4.89 17.65 -10.59
C TRP A 57 5.83 18.53 -9.78
N TRP A 58 6.04 19.76 -10.27
CA TRP A 58 6.62 20.81 -9.44
C TRP A 58 5.53 21.35 -8.51
N MET A 59 5.82 21.34 -7.20
CA MET A 59 4.93 21.83 -6.15
C MET A 59 5.75 22.68 -5.18
N GLU A 60 5.22 23.83 -4.81
CA GLU A 60 5.87 24.78 -3.88
C GLU A 60 5.25 24.71 -2.48
N ASP A 61 3.96 24.33 -2.39
CA ASP A 61 3.28 24.18 -1.12
C ASP A 61 3.64 22.83 -0.47
N GLU A 62 4.27 22.92 0.69
CA GLU A 62 4.65 21.75 1.46
C GLU A 62 3.43 20.96 1.96
N ALA A 63 2.31 21.63 2.24
CA ALA A 63 1.08 20.96 2.65
C ALA A 63 0.46 20.17 1.49
N GLU A 64 0.55 20.69 0.26
CA GLU A 64 0.16 19.95 -0.94
C GLU A 64 1.03 18.70 -1.11
N ILE A 65 2.35 18.82 -0.97
CA ILE A 65 3.27 17.68 -1.06
C ILE A 65 2.91 16.64 0.01
N ASP A 66 2.77 17.05 1.27
CA ASP A 66 2.46 16.17 2.40
C ASP A 66 1.10 15.47 2.25
N SER A 67 0.17 16.06 1.49
CA SER A 67 -1.15 15.45 1.21
C SER A 67 -1.06 14.14 0.42
N TYR A 68 0.07 13.84 -0.25
CA TYR A 68 0.30 12.57 -0.95
C TYR A 68 0.93 11.48 -0.06
N PHE A 69 1.37 11.82 1.15
CA PHE A 69 2.00 10.88 2.08
C PHE A 69 1.01 10.31 3.10
N GLU A 70 1.30 9.12 3.59
CA GLU A 70 0.63 8.52 4.75
C GLU A 70 1.41 8.85 6.02
N SER A 71 0.73 9.46 7.00
CA SER A 71 1.28 9.68 8.36
C SER A 71 1.03 8.50 9.30
N ALA A 72 0.19 7.54 8.90
CA ALA A 72 -0.11 6.32 9.64
C ALA A 72 -0.28 5.14 8.66
N MET A 73 0.11 3.95 9.08
CA MET A 73 -0.07 2.72 8.31
C MET A 73 -0.38 1.54 9.25
N PRO A 74 -1.60 0.97 9.22
CA PRO A 74 -2.75 1.43 8.44
C PRO A 74 -3.28 2.80 8.91
N SER A 75 -3.75 3.58 7.95
CA SER A 75 -4.61 4.76 8.12
C SER A 75 -6.09 4.38 8.00
N ASN A 76 -7.01 5.32 8.23
CA ASN A 76 -8.44 5.06 8.02
C ASN A 76 -8.76 4.62 6.58
N GLU A 77 -8.06 5.19 5.60
CA GLU A 77 -8.23 4.87 4.19
C GLU A 77 -7.68 3.48 3.83
N THR A 78 -6.58 3.06 4.46
CA THR A 78 -5.93 1.77 4.17
C THR A 78 -6.39 0.62 5.05
N ALA A 79 -7.01 0.89 6.21
CA ALA A 79 -7.54 -0.12 7.12
C ALA A 79 -8.46 -1.17 6.44
N PRO A 80 -9.35 -0.81 5.48
CA PRO A 80 -10.15 -1.81 4.76
C PRO A 80 -9.31 -2.85 4.00
N LEU A 81 -8.15 -2.47 3.45
CA LEU A 81 -7.25 -3.40 2.76
C LEU A 81 -6.68 -4.45 3.72
N PHE A 82 -6.25 -4.00 4.91
CA PHE A 82 -5.74 -4.86 5.97
C PHE A 82 -6.81 -5.81 6.50
N ALA A 83 -8.03 -5.30 6.73
CA ALA A 83 -9.16 -6.09 7.20
C ALA A 83 -9.55 -7.18 6.18
N GLU A 84 -9.57 -6.85 4.88
CA GLU A 84 -9.86 -7.83 3.83
C GLU A 84 -8.73 -8.88 3.72
N ALA A 85 -7.46 -8.47 3.80
CA ALA A 85 -6.32 -9.39 3.80
C ALA A 85 -6.42 -10.42 4.92
N ALA A 86 -6.70 -9.96 6.15
CA ALA A 86 -6.90 -10.82 7.31
C ALA A 86 -8.10 -11.76 7.14
N LYS A 87 -9.23 -11.24 6.64
CA LYS A 87 -10.45 -12.02 6.36
C LYS A 87 -10.20 -13.12 5.33
N LEU A 88 -9.44 -12.83 4.28
CA LEU A 88 -9.11 -13.78 3.22
C LEU A 88 -7.94 -14.71 3.59
N GLY A 89 -7.18 -14.39 4.63
CA GLY A 89 -5.97 -15.12 5.00
C GLY A 89 -4.92 -15.07 3.89
N ILE A 90 -4.66 -13.88 3.35
CA ILE A 90 -3.66 -13.61 2.29
C ILE A 90 -2.72 -12.51 2.76
N GLY A 91 -1.41 -12.70 2.61
CA GLY A 91 -0.42 -11.65 2.88
C GLY A 91 -0.37 -10.64 1.75
N PHE A 92 0.19 -9.47 1.98
CA PHE A 92 0.38 -8.50 0.91
C PHE A 92 1.61 -7.60 1.09
N HIS A 93 2.13 -7.13 -0.04
CA HIS A 93 3.12 -6.07 -0.11
C HIS A 93 2.45 -4.79 -0.61
N LEU A 94 2.71 -3.66 0.06
CA LEU A 94 2.17 -2.34 -0.31
C LEU A 94 3.27 -1.28 -0.32
N GLY A 95 3.46 -0.63 -1.46
CA GLY A 95 4.29 0.57 -1.59
C GLY A 95 3.46 1.84 -1.39
N TYR A 96 3.97 2.78 -0.60
CA TYR A 96 3.33 4.06 -0.31
C TYR A 96 4.35 5.16 0.07
N PRO A 97 4.04 6.44 -0.15
CA PRO A 97 4.85 7.53 0.38
C PRO A 97 4.59 7.67 1.88
N GLU A 98 5.63 7.55 2.72
CA GLU A 98 5.53 7.61 4.18
C GLU A 98 5.99 8.97 4.71
N LEU A 99 5.14 9.61 5.53
CA LEU A 99 5.51 10.78 6.33
C LEU A 99 5.77 10.34 7.77
N ALA A 100 7.03 10.26 8.15
CA ALA A 100 7.45 9.83 9.49
C ALA A 100 7.90 11.04 10.34
N PHE A 101 7.55 11.03 11.61
CA PHE A 101 8.06 11.97 12.61
C PHE A 101 9.01 11.21 13.54
N GLU A 102 10.32 11.33 13.27
CA GLU A 102 11.39 10.57 13.95
C GLU A 102 12.46 11.53 14.46
N ASP A 103 12.96 11.33 15.68
CA ASP A 103 13.99 12.17 16.31
C ASP A 103 13.67 13.68 16.26
N GLY A 104 12.40 14.02 16.43
CA GLY A 104 11.89 15.40 16.39
C GLY A 104 11.89 16.03 14.99
N ARG A 105 12.03 15.24 13.92
CA ARG A 105 12.08 15.73 12.53
C ARG A 105 11.03 15.07 11.66
N LYS A 106 10.48 15.86 10.72
CA LYS A 106 9.64 15.37 9.63
C LYS A 106 10.54 14.72 8.57
N ARG A 107 10.25 13.46 8.21
CA ARG A 107 10.99 12.69 7.22
C ARG A 107 10.02 12.11 6.20
N ARG A 108 10.43 12.15 4.93
CA ARG A 108 9.67 11.60 3.80
C ARG A 108 10.42 10.42 3.24
N PHE A 109 9.72 9.31 3.06
CA PHE A 109 10.28 8.11 2.45
C PHE A 109 9.37 7.57 1.36
N ASN A 110 9.98 6.93 0.39
CA ASN A 110 9.28 5.97 -0.45
C ASN A 110 9.39 4.61 0.25
N THR A 111 8.27 4.14 0.78
CA THR A 111 8.23 3.02 1.72
C THR A 111 7.47 1.85 1.14
N ALA A 112 7.90 0.65 1.49
CA ALA A 112 7.16 -0.57 1.27
C ALA A 112 6.99 -1.32 2.59
N ILE A 113 5.82 -1.91 2.81
CA ILE A 113 5.57 -2.85 3.90
C ILE A 113 5.27 -4.24 3.36
N LEU A 114 5.55 -5.25 4.20
CA LEU A 114 5.04 -6.60 4.05
C LEU A 114 4.10 -6.88 5.22
N ALA A 115 2.87 -7.27 4.92
CA ALA A 115 1.90 -7.75 5.89
C ALA A 115 1.66 -9.25 5.70
N ASP A 116 1.56 -9.98 6.81
CA ASP A 116 1.28 -11.41 6.78
C ASP A 116 -0.22 -11.73 6.60
N LYS A 117 -0.55 -13.03 6.60
CA LYS A 117 -1.93 -13.52 6.38
C LYS A 117 -2.92 -13.11 7.48
N SER A 118 -2.45 -12.64 8.63
CA SER A 118 -3.30 -12.08 9.70
C SER A 118 -3.56 -10.59 9.53
N GLY A 119 -2.90 -9.95 8.55
CA GLY A 119 -2.90 -8.50 8.37
C GLY A 119 -1.86 -7.78 9.24
N ALA A 120 -1.01 -8.49 9.98
CA ALA A 120 0.04 -7.86 10.78
C ALA A 120 1.21 -7.42 9.88
N ILE A 121 1.72 -6.20 10.08
CA ILE A 121 2.95 -5.74 9.40
C ILE A 121 4.14 -6.49 10.00
N VAL A 122 4.84 -7.24 9.15
CA VAL A 122 6.01 -8.06 9.53
C VAL A 122 7.34 -7.49 9.03
N GLY A 123 7.28 -6.50 8.14
CA GLY A 123 8.48 -5.84 7.64
C GLY A 123 8.17 -4.48 7.03
N LYS A 124 9.16 -3.59 7.07
CA LYS A 124 9.15 -2.28 6.43
C LYS A 124 10.50 -2.03 5.78
N TYR A 125 10.48 -1.48 4.57
CA TYR A 125 11.65 -1.05 3.80
C TYR A 125 11.45 0.39 3.35
N ARG A 126 12.51 1.20 3.40
CA ARG A 126 12.55 2.59 2.92
C ARG A 126 13.64 2.71 1.87
N LYS A 127 13.30 3.26 0.71
CA LYS A 127 14.20 3.52 -0.41
C LYS A 127 15.04 4.76 -0.18
#